data_AF-A0A925GFR6-F1
#
_entry.id   AF-A0A925GFR6-F1
#
_cell.length_a   1.000
_cell.length_b   1.000
_cell.length_c   1.000
_cell.angle_alpha   90.00
_cell.angle_beta   90.00
_cell.angle_gamma   90.00
#
_symmetry.space_group_name_H-M   'P 1'
#
loop_
_entity.id
_entity.type
_entity.pdbx_description
1 polymer ?
#
loop_
_entity_poly.entity_id
_entity_poly.type
_entity_poly.pdbx_seq_one_letter_code
_entity_poly.pdbx_strand_id
1 'polypeptide(L)'
;MHRNFLSLALLSLLAIQANAENHAPALSPTSATVACQNDVSNFEKVVGVVRHSHGDKAANDLREKLLPSKEADEALSQSGQCGLARLLRAKKLV
;
A
#
# COMPACT_ATOMS: atom_id res chain seq x y z
N MET A 1 -25.85 -55.29 -5.16
CA MET A 1 -24.66 -55.85 -4.49
C MET A 1 -23.91 -54.67 -3.88
N HIS A 2 -24.04 -54.43 -2.57
CA HIS A 2 -23.06 -54.85 -1.54
C HIS A 2 -21.64 -54.32 -1.90
N ARG A 3 -20.92 -53.52 -1.13
CA ARG A 3 -20.91 -53.21 0.31
C ARG A 3 -19.95 -52.04 0.53
N ASN A 4 -20.25 -51.24 1.55
CA ASN A 4 -19.35 -50.76 2.59
C ASN A 4 -17.85 -51.10 2.41
N PHE A 5 -17.02 -50.07 2.35
CA PHE A 5 -15.73 -50.07 3.06
C PHE A 5 -15.64 -48.81 3.91
N LEU A 6 -16.37 -48.88 5.01
CA LEU A 6 -16.13 -48.11 6.23
C LEU A 6 -14.73 -48.50 6.75
N SER A 7 -14.02 -47.50 7.31
CA SER A 7 -12.85 -47.65 8.17
C SER A 7 -11.51 -48.05 7.54
N LEU A 8 -10.70 -47.04 7.23
CA LEU A 8 -9.35 -46.96 7.80
C LEU A 8 -9.18 -45.57 8.39
N ALA A 9 -9.70 -45.48 9.62
CA ALA A 9 -9.54 -44.36 10.50
C ALA A 9 -8.12 -44.36 11.10
N LEU A 10 -7.65 -43.16 11.41
CA LEU A 10 -6.60 -42.85 12.38
C LEU A 10 -5.17 -43.32 12.07
N LEU A 11 -4.27 -42.34 11.86
CA LEU A 11 -3.06 -42.08 12.66
C LEU A 11 -1.98 -41.41 11.81
N SER A 12 -2.03 -40.09 11.71
CA SER A 12 -0.80 -39.29 11.70
C SER A 12 -1.15 -37.96 12.34
N LEU A 13 -0.91 -37.91 13.65
CA LEU A 13 -1.01 -36.74 14.50
C LEU A 13 -0.36 -35.54 13.81
N LEU A 14 -1.17 -34.50 13.65
CA LEU A 14 -0.71 -33.14 13.47
C LEU A 14 0.22 -32.79 14.66
N ALA A 15 1.52 -32.71 14.40
CA ALA A 15 2.38 -31.85 15.20
C ALA A 15 2.09 -30.40 14.79
N ILE A 16 1.03 -29.82 15.36
CA ILE A 16 0.82 -28.37 15.35
C ILE A 16 1.95 -27.78 16.20
N GLN A 17 2.97 -27.27 15.52
CA GLN A 17 3.89 -26.30 16.11
C GLN A 17 3.07 -25.01 16.27
N ALA A 18 2.51 -24.80 17.46
CA ALA A 18 1.93 -23.53 17.87
C ALA A 18 3.08 -22.54 18.09
N ASN A 19 3.52 -21.88 17.02
CA ASN A 19 4.38 -20.70 17.18
C ASN A 19 3.47 -19.50 17.46
N ALA A 20 3.25 -19.23 18.75
CA ALA A 20 2.69 -17.97 19.20
C ALA A 20 3.79 -16.90 19.10
N GLU A 21 4.08 -16.47 17.87
CA GLU A 21 4.87 -15.26 17.65
C GLU A 21 3.94 -14.07 17.79
N ASN A 22 4.20 -13.25 18.81
CA ASN A 22 3.75 -11.87 18.87
C ASN A 22 4.35 -11.10 17.68
N HIS A 23 3.81 -11.33 16.49
CA HIS A 23 4.09 -10.54 15.31
C HIS A 23 3.17 -9.32 15.39
N ALA A 24 3.74 -8.18 15.80
CA ALA A 24 3.29 -6.93 15.22
C ALA A 24 3.24 -7.15 13.70
N PRO A 25 2.17 -6.76 12.99
CA PRO A 25 2.03 -7.09 11.58
C PRO A 25 3.15 -6.40 10.80
N ALA A 26 4.24 -7.13 10.59
CA ALA A 26 5.28 -6.76 9.66
C ALA A 26 4.64 -6.90 8.29
N LEU A 27 4.14 -5.77 7.77
CA LEU A 27 3.65 -5.66 6.41
C LEU A 27 4.71 -6.26 5.49
N SER A 28 4.38 -7.40 4.85
CA SER A 28 5.23 -8.02 3.85
C SER A 28 5.70 -6.96 2.85
N PRO A 29 6.93 -7.03 2.32
CA PRO A 29 7.50 -5.98 1.46
C PRO A 29 6.60 -5.59 0.27
N THR A 30 5.80 -6.54 -0.22
CA THR A 30 4.75 -6.32 -1.23
C THR A 30 3.64 -5.39 -0.74
N SER A 31 3.15 -5.58 0.48
CA SER A 31 2.07 -4.76 1.06
C SER A 31 2.50 -3.32 1.36
N ALA A 32 3.77 -3.12 1.78
CA ALA A 32 4.33 -1.78 1.96
C ALA A 32 4.42 -1.02 0.63
N THR A 33 4.85 -1.70 -0.44
CA THR A 33 4.93 -1.11 -1.78
C THR A 33 3.55 -0.71 -2.31
N VAL A 34 2.55 -1.58 -2.15
CA VAL A 34 1.15 -1.29 -2.53
C VAL A 34 0.61 -0.09 -1.75
N ALA A 35 0.90 -0.01 -0.45
CA ALA A 35 0.50 1.15 0.35
C ALA A 35 1.13 2.46 -0.15
N CYS A 36 2.41 2.46 -0.53
CA CYS A 36 3.05 3.64 -1.12
C CYS A 36 2.39 4.07 -2.43
N GLN A 37 2.05 3.12 -3.30
CA GLN A 37 1.37 3.40 -4.56
C GLN A 37 -0.02 3.99 -4.34
N ASN A 38 -0.77 3.46 -3.37
CA ASN A 38 -2.11 3.96 -3.04
C ASN A 38 -2.09 5.42 -2.60
N ASP A 39 -1.13 5.80 -1.75
CA ASP A 39 -0.96 7.17 -1.32
C ASP A 39 -0.71 8.12 -2.51
N VAL A 40 0.28 7.80 -3.35
CA VAL A 40 0.59 8.63 -4.53
C VAL A 40 -0.63 8.72 -5.45
N SER A 41 -1.32 7.61 -5.70
CA SER A 41 -2.53 7.58 -6.52
C SER A 41 -3.66 8.43 -5.93
N ASN A 42 -3.85 8.41 -4.61
CA ASN A 42 -4.90 9.20 -3.96
C ASN A 42 -4.63 10.70 -4.07
N PHE A 43 -3.39 11.13 -3.86
CA PHE A 43 -3.01 12.52 -4.08
C PHE A 43 -3.25 12.94 -5.54
N GLU A 44 -2.85 12.12 -6.51
CA GLU A 44 -3.05 12.42 -7.93
C GLU A 44 -4.53 12.49 -8.32
N LYS A 45 -5.40 11.64 -7.76
CA LYS A 45 -6.85 11.73 -7.95
C LYS A 45 -7.40 13.07 -7.49
N VAL A 46 -6.96 13.57 -6.33
CA VAL A 46 -7.40 14.88 -5.80
C VAL A 46 -6.96 16.01 -6.73
N VAL A 47 -5.70 16.00 -7.18
CA VAL A 47 -5.22 16.98 -8.17
C VAL A 47 -5.99 16.86 -9.49
N GLY A 48 -6.35 15.64 -9.90
CA GLY A 48 -7.17 15.35 -11.07
C GLY A 48 -8.59 15.94 -10.99
N VAL A 49 -9.23 15.89 -9.82
CA VAL A 49 -10.53 16.55 -9.59
C VAL A 49 -10.43 18.05 -9.79
N VAL A 50 -9.38 18.68 -9.26
CA VAL A 50 -9.15 20.12 -9.42
C VAL A 50 -8.85 20.47 -10.87
N ARG A 51 -8.08 19.62 -11.57
CA ARG A 51 -7.83 19.79 -13.01
C ARG A 51 -9.13 19.76 -13.81
N HIS A 52 -10.01 18.82 -13.51
CA HIS A 52 -11.28 18.67 -14.22
C HIS A 52 -12.23 19.84 -13.96
N SER A 53 -12.26 20.37 -12.73
CA SER A 53 -13.21 21.43 -12.32
C SER A 53 -12.69 22.86 -12.52
N HIS A 54 -11.39 23.09 -12.39
CA HIS A 54 -10.76 24.41 -12.38
C HIS A 54 -9.65 24.59 -13.44
N GLY A 55 -9.37 23.55 -14.23
CA GLY A 55 -8.40 23.58 -15.32
C GLY A 55 -6.95 23.27 -14.89
N ASP A 56 -6.09 23.10 -15.89
CA ASP A 56 -4.71 22.67 -15.68
C ASP A 56 -3.89 23.63 -14.83
N LYS A 57 -4.07 24.94 -15.02
CA LYS A 57 -3.34 25.95 -14.24
C LYS A 57 -3.64 25.82 -12.75
N ALA A 58 -4.91 25.70 -12.36
CA ALA A 58 -5.31 25.57 -10.97
C ALA A 58 -4.77 24.29 -10.34
N ALA A 59 -4.79 23.18 -11.08
CA ALA A 59 -4.22 21.91 -10.62
C ALA A 59 -2.70 21.98 -10.43
N ASN A 60 -1.98 22.65 -11.34
CA ASN A 60 -0.54 22.81 -11.26
C ASN A 60 -0.14 23.74 -10.11
N ASP A 61 -0.85 24.86 -9.94
CA ASP A 61 -0.62 25.79 -8.82
C ASP A 61 -0.89 25.10 -7.48
N LEU A 62 -1.96 24.30 -7.38
CA LEU A 62 -2.27 23.52 -6.19
C LEU A 62 -1.19 22.49 -5.90
N ARG A 63 -0.76 21.74 -6.92
CA ARG A 63 0.29 20.73 -6.78
C ARG A 63 1.59 21.38 -6.31
N GLU A 64 2.04 22.46 -6.94
CA GLU A 64 3.28 23.15 -6.57
C GLU A 64 3.20 23.74 -5.16
N LYS A 65 2.03 24.27 -4.75
CA LYS A 65 1.82 24.79 -3.39
C LYS A 65 1.86 23.69 -2.31
N LEU A 66 1.29 22.52 -2.60
CA LEU A 66 1.18 21.43 -1.63
C LEU A 66 2.42 20.53 -1.62
N LEU A 67 2.99 20.28 -2.79
CA LEU A 67 4.08 19.36 -3.03
C LEU A 67 4.99 19.93 -4.13
N PRO A 68 5.90 20.87 -3.77
CA PRO A 68 6.80 21.50 -4.73
C PRO A 68 7.58 20.46 -5.52
N SER A 69 7.69 20.68 -6.83
CA SER A 69 8.27 19.69 -7.75
C SER A 69 9.69 19.29 -7.33
N LYS A 70 10.50 20.24 -6.85
CA LYS A 70 11.85 19.98 -6.33
C LYS A 70 11.88 18.99 -5.16
N GLU A 71 10.97 19.13 -4.19
CA GLU A 71 10.91 18.24 -3.03
C GLU A 71 10.41 16.85 -3.43
N ALA A 72 9.45 16.79 -4.36
CA ALA A 72 8.95 15.53 -4.91
C ALA A 72 10.05 14.78 -5.67
N ASP A 73 10.80 15.48 -6.52
CA ASP A 73 11.90 14.92 -7.31
C ASP A 73 13.04 14.43 -6.41
N GLU A 74 13.36 15.18 -5.36
CA GLU A 74 14.33 14.76 -4.35
C GLU A 74 13.88 13.49 -3.62
N ALA A 75 12.62 13.43 -3.17
CA ALA A 75 12.06 12.27 -2.50
C ALA A 75 12.04 11.02 -3.40
N LEU A 76 11.69 11.20 -4.68
CA LEU A 76 11.73 10.15 -5.70
C LEU A 76 13.16 9.68 -5.95
N SER A 77 14.13 10.59 -6.03
CA SER A 77 15.53 10.25 -6.29
C SER A 77 16.17 9.50 -5.12
N GLN A 78 15.84 9.88 -3.89
CA GLN A 78 16.43 9.29 -2.67
C GLN A 78 15.78 7.96 -2.27
N SER A 79 14.48 7.79 -2.49
CA SER A 79 13.72 6.67 -1.90
C SER A 79 12.59 6.16 -2.79
N GLY A 80 12.58 6.56 -4.07
CA GLY A 80 11.58 6.14 -5.04
C GLY A 80 10.16 6.54 -4.64
N GLN A 81 9.19 5.78 -5.15
CA GLN A 81 7.77 6.03 -4.92
C GLN A 81 7.37 6.01 -3.43
N CYS A 82 8.04 5.18 -2.62
CA CYS A 82 7.80 5.16 -1.17
C CYS A 82 8.37 6.38 -0.45
N GLY A 83 9.46 6.97 -0.96
CA GLY A 83 9.95 8.27 -0.50
C GLY A 83 8.91 9.37 -0.71
N LEU A 84 8.34 9.41 -1.91
CA LEU A 84 7.26 10.33 -2.24
C LEU A 84 6.02 10.11 -1.35
N ALA A 85 5.60 8.86 -1.15
CA ALA A 85 4.48 8.55 -0.25
C ALA A 85 4.74 8.98 1.20
N ARG A 86 5.98 8.83 1.70
CA ARG A 86 6.36 9.31 3.02
C ARG A 86 6.25 10.84 3.11
N LEU A 87 6.69 11.56 2.08
CA LEU A 87 6.56 13.02 2.00
C LEU A 87 5.09 13.45 1.99
N LEU A 88 4.24 12.77 1.21
CA LEU A 88 2.80 13.02 1.17
C LEU A 88 2.15 12.85 2.55
N ARG A 89 2.46 11.77 3.27
CA ARG A 89 1.98 11.54 4.66
C ARG A 89 2.48 12.62 5.61
N ALA A 90 3.74 13.01 5.52
CA ALA A 90 4.32 14.06 6.36
C ALA A 90 3.61 15.42 6.17
N LYS A 91 3.18 15.70 4.93
CA LYS A 91 2.39 16.88 4.58
C LYS A 91 0.87 16.71 4.77
N LYS A 92 0.41 15.55 5.25
CA LYS A 92 -1.01 15.21 5.44
C LYS A 92 -1.85 15.37 4.16
N LEU A 93 -1.26 14.99 3.02
CA LEU A 93 -1.90 15.04 1.70
C LEU A 93 -2.61 13.73 1.32
N VAL A 94 -2.41 12.70 2.15
CA VAL A 94 -2.91 11.32 2.03
C VAL A 94 -3.14 10.75 3.42
#